data_AF-A0A6J1P769-F1
#
_entry.id   AF-A0A6J1P769-F1
#
_cell.length_a   1.000
_cell.length_b   1.000
_cell.length_c   1.000
_cell.angle_alpha   90.00
_cell.angle_beta   90.00
_cell.angle_gamma   90.00
#
_symmetry.space_group_name_H-M   'P 1'
#
loop_
_entity.id
_entity.type
_entity.pdbx_description
1 polymer ?
#
loop_
_entity_poly.entity_id
_entity_poly.type
_entity_poly.pdbx_seq_one_letter_code
_entity_poly.pdbx_strand_id
1 'polypeptide(L)'
;MVCPGVVFSLFFIMNLVLWGKGSSAAVPFSTLVALLALWFGVSVPLTFIGAYFGFRKRILEHPVRTNQIPRQIPEQSLYTQPVPGIVMGGVLPFGCIFIQLFFILNSLWSSQMYYMFGFLFLVFVILVITCSETTILLCYFHLCAEDYHWWWRAFLSSGSTAGYLFIYCCHYFVTKLNIDDAASTFLYFGYTFIMVFLFFLLTGTIGFMACFWFVRKIYSVVKVD
;
A
#
# COMPACT_ATOMS: atom_id res chain seq x y z
N MET A 1 -5.48 -14.23 -0.45
CA MET A 1 -5.04 -15.03 -1.60
C MET A 1 -4.41 -14.17 -2.70
N VAL A 2 -5.07 -13.10 -3.16
CA VAL A 2 -4.58 -12.27 -4.28
C VAL A 2 -3.18 -11.67 -4.04
N CYS A 3 -2.95 -10.97 -2.92
CA CYS A 3 -1.66 -10.33 -2.65
C CYS A 3 -0.47 -11.33 -2.61
N PRO A 4 -0.51 -12.40 -1.80
CA PRO A 4 0.53 -13.44 -1.83
C PRO A 4 0.70 -14.10 -3.20
N GLY A 5 -0.39 -14.26 -3.96
CA GLY A 5 -0.35 -14.82 -5.31
C GLY A 5 0.42 -13.93 -6.29
N VAL A 6 0.16 -12.62 -6.29
CA VAL A 6 0.90 -11.66 -7.12
C VAL A 6 2.39 -11.67 -6.76
N VAL A 7 2.74 -11.68 -5.46
CA VAL A 7 4.13 -11.74 -5.01
C VAL A 7 4.80 -13.04 -5.46
N PHE A 8 4.13 -14.18 -5.30
CA PHE A 8 4.65 -15.47 -5.73
C PHE A 8 4.83 -15.54 -7.25
N SER A 9 3.88 -15.04 -8.03
CA SER A 9 3.97 -14.99 -9.50
C SER A 9 5.16 -14.14 -9.97
N LEU A 10 5.34 -12.95 -9.40
CA LEU A 10 6.49 -12.08 -9.71
C LEU A 10 7.82 -12.73 -9.32
N PHE A 11 7.87 -13.33 -8.13
CA PHE A 11 9.03 -14.07 -7.66
C PHE A 11 9.37 -15.25 -8.58
N PHE A 12 8.36 -15.99 -9.02
CA PHE A 12 8.52 -17.11 -9.94
C PHE A 12 9.08 -16.65 -11.29
N ILE A 13 8.55 -15.56 -11.87
CA ILE A 13 9.05 -14.99 -13.13
C ILE A 13 10.53 -14.57 -12.99
N MET A 14 10.88 -13.89 -11.89
CA MET A 14 12.29 -13.55 -11.61
C MET A 14 13.17 -14.79 -11.48
N ASN A 15 12.67 -15.85 -10.83
CA ASN A 15 13.41 -17.09 -10.67
C ASN A 15 13.63 -17.85 -12.00
N LEU A 16 12.68 -17.77 -12.94
CA LEU A 16 12.85 -18.34 -14.29
C LEU A 16 14.03 -17.68 -15.03
N VAL A 17 14.18 -16.35 -14.90
CA VAL A 17 15.30 -15.62 -15.50
C VAL A 17 16.63 -16.03 -14.85
N LEU A 18 16.63 -16.21 -13.52
CA LEU A 18 17.81 -16.68 -12.79
C LEU A 18 18.23 -18.10 -13.20
N TRP A 19 17.28 -19.01 -13.41
CA TRP A 19 17.56 -20.34 -13.95
C TRP A 19 18.11 -20.28 -15.38
N GLY A 20 17.52 -19.46 -16.25
CA GLY A 20 18.00 -19.29 -17.63
C GLY A 20 19.43 -18.78 -17.72
N LYS A 21 19.89 -18.02 -16.72
CA LYS A 21 21.27 -17.53 -16.60
C LYS A 21 22.20 -18.47 -15.83
N GLY A 22 21.71 -19.60 -15.32
CA GLY A 22 22.50 -20.54 -14.51
C GLY A 22 23.04 -19.92 -13.21
N SER A 23 22.38 -18.88 -12.68
CA SER A 23 22.86 -18.15 -11.52
C SER A 23 22.76 -18.97 -10.24
N SER A 24 23.78 -18.93 -9.38
CA SER A 24 23.75 -19.55 -8.04
C SER A 24 22.71 -18.94 -7.12
N ALA A 25 22.18 -17.75 -7.46
CA ALA A 25 21.07 -17.13 -6.74
C ALA A 25 19.70 -17.72 -7.14
N ALA A 26 19.64 -18.60 -8.15
CA ALA A 26 18.41 -19.24 -8.57
C ALA A 26 17.92 -20.23 -7.51
N VAL A 27 16.68 -20.07 -7.09
CA VAL A 27 16.07 -20.91 -6.07
C VAL A 27 15.72 -22.28 -6.66
N PRO A 28 16.13 -23.39 -6.04
CA PRO A 28 15.87 -24.72 -6.59
C PRO A 28 14.38 -25.05 -6.60
N PHE A 29 13.96 -25.92 -7.53
CA PHE A 29 12.54 -26.24 -7.72
C PHE A 29 11.87 -26.80 -6.46
N SER A 30 12.58 -27.64 -5.69
CA SER A 30 12.10 -28.18 -4.41
C SER A 30 11.72 -27.07 -3.41
N THR A 31 12.54 -26.02 -3.35
CA THR A 31 12.31 -24.85 -2.50
C THR A 31 11.08 -24.06 -2.94
N LEU A 32 10.86 -23.90 -4.25
CA LEU A 32 9.64 -23.28 -4.77
C LEU A 32 8.38 -24.06 -4.39
N VAL A 33 8.41 -25.39 -4.50
CA VAL A 33 7.29 -26.25 -4.08
C VAL A 33 7.07 -26.15 -2.57
N ALA A 34 8.13 -26.11 -1.77
CA ALA A 34 8.04 -25.94 -0.31
C ALA A 34 7.43 -24.57 0.06
N LEU A 35 7.84 -23.48 -0.60
CA LEU A 35 7.26 -22.15 -0.41
C LEU A 35 5.77 -22.11 -0.78
N LEU A 36 5.39 -22.76 -1.89
CA LEU A 36 4.00 -22.85 -2.31
C LEU A 36 3.18 -23.69 -1.33
N ALA A 37 3.69 -24.82 -0.88
CA ALA A 37 3.05 -25.67 0.11
C ALA A 37 2.88 -24.93 1.46
N LEU A 38 3.89 -24.18 1.91
CA LEU A 38 3.81 -23.36 3.11
C LEU A 38 2.79 -22.23 2.95
N TRP A 39 2.74 -21.57 1.79
CA TRP A 39 1.77 -20.54 1.50
C TRP A 39 0.33 -21.08 1.58
N PHE A 40 0.00 -22.16 0.87
CA PHE A 40 -1.33 -22.76 0.94
C PHE A 40 -1.61 -23.35 2.33
N GLY A 41 -0.65 -24.05 2.93
CA GLY A 41 -0.76 -24.70 4.22
C GLY A 41 -0.99 -23.74 5.38
N VAL A 42 -0.51 -22.48 5.30
CA VAL A 42 -0.73 -21.46 6.34
C VAL A 42 -1.87 -20.52 5.97
N SER A 43 -1.88 -19.96 4.75
CA SER A 43 -2.84 -18.91 4.38
C SER A 43 -4.26 -19.44 4.25
N VAL A 44 -4.46 -20.64 3.69
CA VAL A 44 -5.81 -21.21 3.53
C VAL A 44 -6.49 -21.41 4.89
N PRO A 45 -5.93 -22.17 5.85
CA PRO A 45 -6.60 -22.37 7.13
C PRO A 45 -6.77 -21.06 7.89
N LEU A 46 -5.80 -20.14 7.84
CA LEU A 46 -5.93 -18.85 8.51
C LEU A 46 -7.07 -18.01 7.92
N THR A 47 -7.29 -18.03 6.59
CA THR A 47 -8.44 -17.36 5.97
C THR A 47 -9.77 -18.00 6.34
N PHE A 48 -9.82 -19.33 6.46
CA PHE A 48 -11.03 -20.04 6.93
C PHE A 48 -11.35 -19.71 8.39
N ILE A 49 -10.34 -19.71 9.26
CA ILE A 49 -10.49 -19.31 10.66
C ILE A 49 -10.98 -17.85 10.75
N GLY A 50 -10.36 -16.94 9.99
CA GLY A 50 -10.77 -15.54 9.93
C GLY A 50 -12.22 -15.37 9.43
N ALA A 51 -12.61 -16.10 8.39
CA ALA A 51 -13.98 -16.08 7.88
C ALA A 51 -14.98 -16.64 8.90
N TYR A 52 -14.65 -17.74 9.57
CA TYR A 52 -15.49 -18.34 10.61
C TYR A 52 -15.79 -17.37 11.76
N PHE A 53 -14.77 -16.66 12.25
CA PHE A 53 -14.97 -15.61 13.26
C PHE A 53 -15.67 -14.36 12.69
N GLY A 54 -15.44 -14.03 11.42
CA GLY A 54 -16.09 -12.93 10.72
C GLY A 54 -17.60 -13.11 10.59
N PHE A 55 -18.06 -14.30 10.18
CA PHE A 55 -19.49 -14.61 10.02
C PHE A 55 -20.26 -14.66 11.35
N ARG A 56 -19.56 -14.88 12.47
CA ARG A 56 -20.16 -14.87 13.81
C ARG A 56 -20.32 -13.45 14.39
N LYS A 57 -19.66 -12.44 13.84
CA LYS A 57 -19.84 -11.05 14.30
C LYS A 57 -21.12 -10.48 13.72
N ARG A 58 -21.82 -9.67 14.53
CA ARG A 58 -23.00 -8.91 14.10
C ARG A 58 -22.61 -7.99 12.94
N ILE A 59 -23.53 -7.87 11.98
CA ILE A 59 -23.40 -6.96 10.84
C ILE A 59 -23.12 -5.55 11.36
N LEU A 60 -22.16 -4.87 10.77
CA LEU A 60 -21.83 -3.48 11.12
C LEU A 60 -23.02 -2.59 10.76
N GLU A 61 -23.74 -2.11 11.76
CA GLU A 61 -24.83 -1.15 11.58
C GLU A 61 -24.25 0.23 11.24
N HIS A 62 -24.78 0.82 10.18
CA HIS A 62 -24.46 2.19 9.80
C HIS A 62 -25.20 3.15 10.74
N PRO A 63 -24.55 4.23 11.22
CA PRO A 63 -25.14 5.15 12.20
C PRO A 63 -26.36 5.93 11.68
N VAL A 64 -26.59 5.93 10.36
CA VAL A 64 -27.65 6.68 9.70
C VAL A 64 -28.34 5.85 8.63
N ARG A 65 -29.65 6.07 8.47
CA ARG A 65 -30.40 5.54 7.33
C ARG A 65 -30.03 6.32 6.07
N THR A 66 -29.60 5.63 5.03
CA THR A 66 -29.32 6.22 3.72
C THR A 66 -30.61 6.33 2.90
N ASN A 67 -30.74 7.41 2.13
CA ASN A 67 -31.80 7.53 1.13
C ASN A 67 -31.60 6.51 0.00
N GLN A 68 -32.68 5.93 -0.53
CA GLN A 68 -32.59 4.94 -1.60
C GLN A 68 -32.25 5.55 -2.97
N ILE A 69 -32.54 6.84 -3.17
CA ILE A 69 -32.20 7.56 -4.39
C ILE A 69 -30.89 8.31 -4.14
N PRO A 70 -29.81 8.02 -4.90
CA PRO A 70 -28.56 8.76 -4.77
C PRO A 70 -28.78 10.20 -5.21
N ARG A 71 -28.39 11.15 -4.36
CA ARG A 71 -28.40 12.57 -4.70
C ARG A 71 -27.38 12.84 -5.81
N GLN A 72 -27.72 13.74 -6.73
CA GLN A 72 -26.81 14.20 -7.77
C GLN A 72 -25.62 14.95 -7.14
N ILE A 73 -24.41 14.62 -7.58
CA ILE A 73 -23.17 15.21 -7.05
C ILE A 73 -22.93 16.56 -7.75
N PRO A 74 -22.71 17.66 -7.01
CA PRO A 74 -22.41 18.96 -7.60
C PRO A 74 -21.05 18.96 -8.32
N GLU A 75 -20.82 19.94 -9.20
CA GLU A 75 -19.53 20.07 -9.88
C GLU A 75 -18.40 20.33 -8.87
N GLN A 76 -17.35 19.51 -8.97
CA GLN A 76 -16.20 19.55 -8.05
C GLN A 76 -15.14 20.54 -8.52
N SER A 77 -14.58 21.31 -7.59
CA SER A 77 -13.39 22.13 -7.84
C SER A 77 -12.18 21.29 -8.25
N LEU A 78 -11.21 21.86 -8.95
CA LEU A 78 -10.01 21.16 -9.44
C LEU A 78 -9.28 20.34 -8.35
N TYR A 79 -9.20 20.83 -7.12
CA TYR A 79 -8.55 20.14 -6.00
C TYR A 79 -9.40 19.00 -5.42
N THR A 80 -10.72 19.09 -5.57
CA THR A 80 -11.68 18.07 -5.11
C THR A 80 -11.91 16.99 -6.16
N GLN A 81 -11.42 17.18 -7.38
CA GLN A 81 -11.46 16.17 -8.43
C GLN A 81 -10.65 14.92 -8.03
N PRO A 82 -11.05 13.73 -8.52
CA PRO A 82 -10.48 12.46 -8.08
C PRO A 82 -8.98 12.36 -8.33
N VAL A 83 -8.51 12.74 -9.52
CA VAL A 83 -7.10 12.55 -9.89
C VAL A 83 -6.16 13.50 -9.13
N PRO A 84 -6.39 14.84 -9.12
CA PRO A 84 -5.52 15.76 -8.39
C PRO A 84 -5.51 15.52 -6.88
N GLY A 85 -6.67 15.21 -6.28
CA GLY A 85 -6.79 14.92 -4.85
C GLY A 85 -6.03 13.66 -4.44
N ILE A 86 -6.04 12.60 -5.27
CA ILE A 86 -5.28 11.37 -5.01
C ILE A 86 -3.77 11.66 -5.04
N VAL A 87 -3.29 12.39 -6.04
CA VAL A 87 -1.87 12.72 -6.20
C VAL A 87 -1.37 13.58 -5.03
N MET A 88 -2.10 14.64 -4.68
CA MET A 88 -1.70 15.52 -3.57
C MET A 88 -1.65 14.81 -2.22
N GLY A 89 -2.55 13.85 -1.97
CA GLY A 89 -2.61 13.11 -0.70
C GLY A 89 -1.35 12.30 -0.38
N GLY A 90 -0.62 11.86 -1.40
CA GLY A 90 0.57 11.01 -1.22
C GLY A 90 1.89 11.76 -1.02
N VAL A 91 1.94 13.07 -1.30
CA VAL A 91 3.17 13.88 -1.25
C VAL A 91 3.67 14.01 0.19
N LEU A 92 2.77 14.31 1.14
CA LEU A 92 3.14 14.53 2.54
C LEU A 92 3.70 13.25 3.21
N PRO A 93 3.02 12.08 3.13
CA PRO A 93 3.56 10.85 3.72
C PRO A 93 4.88 10.42 3.06
N PHE A 94 5.06 10.69 1.76
CA PHE A 94 6.32 10.42 1.07
C PHE A 94 7.45 11.30 1.60
N GLY A 95 7.20 12.59 1.81
CA GLY A 95 8.18 13.51 2.39
C GLY A 95 8.66 13.08 3.78
N CYS A 96 7.75 12.56 4.62
CA CYS A 96 8.08 12.10 5.97
C CYS A 96 9.01 10.89 6.01
N ILE A 97 8.98 10.02 4.99
CA ILE A 97 9.80 8.79 4.94
C ILE A 97 11.00 8.90 4.00
N PHE A 98 11.13 9.99 3.24
CA PHE A 98 12.11 10.13 2.17
C PHE A 98 13.55 9.84 2.60
N ILE A 99 13.99 10.46 3.69
CA ILE A 99 15.35 10.27 4.24
C ILE A 99 15.57 8.79 4.62
N GLN A 100 14.56 8.16 5.21
CA GLN A 100 14.65 6.78 5.68
C GLN A 100 14.67 5.79 4.50
N LEU A 101 13.91 6.06 3.44
CA LEU A 101 13.95 5.28 2.21
C LEU A 101 15.34 5.30 1.57
N PHE A 102 16.03 6.44 1.56
CA PHE A 102 17.40 6.54 1.07
C PHE A 102 18.36 5.58 1.81
N PHE A 103 18.30 5.56 3.14
CA PHE A 103 19.15 4.65 3.94
C PHE A 103 18.81 3.18 3.70
N ILE A 104 17.51 2.85 3.55
CA ILE A 104 17.07 1.48 3.24
C ILE A 104 17.59 1.04 1.87
N LEU A 105 17.45 1.87 0.84
CA LEU A 105 17.92 1.53 -0.50
C LEU A 105 19.44 1.37 -0.55
N ASN A 106 20.19 2.25 0.11
CA ASN A 106 21.65 2.08 0.23
C ASN A 106 22.02 0.80 0.99
N SER A 107 21.30 0.45 2.04
CA SER A 107 21.57 -0.78 2.79
C SER A 107 21.30 -2.04 1.96
N LEU A 108 20.17 -2.07 1.24
CA LEU A 108 19.77 -3.20 0.40
C LEU A 108 20.70 -3.43 -0.78
N TRP A 109 21.14 -2.36 -1.45
CA TRP A 109 21.87 -2.48 -2.72
C TRP A 109 23.38 -2.21 -2.63
N SER A 110 23.85 -1.49 -1.61
CA SER A 110 25.28 -1.17 -1.41
C SER A 110 25.93 -1.97 -0.27
N SER A 111 25.26 -3.01 0.24
CA SER A 111 25.74 -3.89 1.33
C SER A 111 26.17 -3.17 2.61
N GLN A 112 25.65 -1.97 2.85
CA GLN A 112 25.88 -1.21 4.08
C GLN A 112 24.93 -1.74 5.17
N MET A 113 25.45 -2.10 6.33
CA MET A 113 24.62 -2.56 7.46
C MET A 113 23.76 -1.41 7.99
N TYR A 114 22.43 -1.58 8.02
CA TYR A 114 21.53 -0.58 8.60
C TYR A 114 21.43 -0.76 10.12
N TYR A 115 22.07 0.14 10.88
CA TYR A 115 22.15 0.04 12.36
C TYR A 115 21.02 0.76 13.12
N MET A 116 20.17 1.53 12.44
CA MET A 116 19.21 2.44 13.08
C MET A 116 17.76 1.88 13.17
N PHE A 117 17.59 0.61 13.55
CA PHE A 117 16.25 -0.02 13.62
C PHE A 117 15.24 0.72 14.52
N GLY A 118 15.68 1.32 15.63
CA GLY A 118 14.80 2.11 16.50
C GLY A 118 14.24 3.37 15.82
N PHE A 119 15.06 4.03 15.00
CA PHE A 119 14.63 5.19 14.22
C PHE A 119 13.66 4.78 13.10
N LEU A 120 13.90 3.65 12.44
CA LEU A 120 12.96 3.08 11.45
C LEU A 120 11.56 2.87 12.03
N PHE A 121 11.46 2.33 13.25
CA PHE A 121 10.18 2.13 13.92
C PHE A 121 9.46 3.46 14.18
N LEU A 122 10.18 4.49 14.64
CA LEU A 122 9.62 5.83 14.85
C LEU A 122 9.09 6.42 13.53
N VAL A 123 9.87 6.33 12.45
CA VAL A 123 9.44 6.79 11.12
C VAL A 123 8.21 6.01 10.63
N PHE A 124 8.12 4.72 10.91
CA PHE A 124 6.92 3.93 10.60
C PHE A 124 5.68 4.45 11.36
N VAL A 125 5.81 4.82 12.63
CA VAL A 125 4.70 5.43 13.39
C VAL A 125 4.29 6.77 12.78
N ILE A 126 5.27 7.63 12.43
CA ILE A 126 4.99 8.90 11.74
C ILE A 126 4.29 8.67 10.40
N LEU A 127 4.71 7.66 9.63
CA LEU A 127 4.05 7.29 8.38
C LEU A 127 2.58 6.92 8.62
N VAL A 128 2.28 6.11 9.63
CA VAL A 128 0.89 5.73 9.96
C VAL A 128 0.04 6.96 10.31
N ILE A 129 0.59 7.86 11.14
CA ILE A 129 -0.11 9.10 11.55
C ILE A 129 -0.35 9.99 10.34
N THR A 130 0.68 10.27 9.55
CA THR A 130 0.59 11.17 8.39
C THR A 130 -0.30 10.61 7.29
N CYS A 131 -0.24 9.31 6.99
CA CYS A 131 -1.20 8.66 6.08
C CYS A 131 -2.63 8.77 6.59
N SER A 132 -2.85 8.64 7.90
CA SER A 132 -4.19 8.77 8.49
C SER A 132 -4.69 10.21 8.41
N GLU A 133 -3.85 11.19 8.72
CA GLU A 133 -4.18 12.61 8.71
C GLU A 133 -4.52 13.11 7.30
N THR A 134 -3.67 12.84 6.30
CA THR A 134 -3.90 13.33 4.94
C THR A 134 -5.17 12.76 4.33
N THR A 135 -5.44 11.48 4.58
CA THR A 135 -6.65 10.83 4.06
C THR A 135 -7.92 11.32 4.75
N ILE A 136 -7.89 11.53 6.06
CA ILE A 136 -9.02 12.12 6.80
C ILE A 136 -9.32 13.53 6.30
N LEU A 137 -8.30 14.37 6.10
CA LEU A 137 -8.48 15.74 5.60
C LEU A 137 -9.10 15.77 4.20
N LEU A 138 -8.59 14.94 3.28
CA LEU A 138 -9.16 14.83 1.94
C LEU A 138 -10.59 14.28 1.96
N CYS A 139 -10.85 13.26 2.77
CA CYS A 139 -12.18 12.70 2.97
C CYS A 139 -13.16 13.76 3.51
N TYR A 140 -12.73 14.58 4.47
CA TYR A 140 -13.53 15.68 5.00
C TYR A 140 -13.89 16.71 3.92
N PHE A 141 -12.93 17.16 3.11
CA PHE A 141 -13.22 18.07 2.00
C PHE A 141 -14.17 17.47 0.96
N HIS A 142 -14.06 16.17 0.67
CA HIS A 142 -15.01 15.48 -0.22
C HIS A 142 -16.43 15.44 0.37
N LEU A 143 -16.57 15.17 1.67
CA LEU A 143 -17.86 15.20 2.35
C LEU A 143 -18.47 16.61 2.37
N CYS A 144 -17.66 17.65 2.56
CA CYS A 144 -18.10 19.04 2.44
C CYS A 144 -18.55 19.41 1.02
N ALA A 145 -18.00 18.75 0.00
CA ALA A 145 -18.39 18.90 -1.40
C ALA A 145 -19.59 18.00 -1.79
N GLU A 146 -20.30 17.43 -0.81
CA GLU A 146 -21.45 16.54 -0.99
C GLU A 146 -21.18 15.28 -1.83
N ASP A 147 -19.91 14.84 -1.96
CA ASP A 147 -19.57 13.59 -2.66
C ASP A 147 -19.44 12.42 -1.68
N TYR A 148 -20.27 11.40 -1.90
CA TYR A 148 -20.33 10.19 -1.10
C TYR A 148 -19.36 9.09 -1.55
N HIS A 149 -18.67 9.24 -2.69
CA HIS A 149 -17.73 8.24 -3.23
C HIS A 149 -16.35 8.27 -2.54
N TRP A 150 -16.33 8.23 -1.21
CA TRP A 150 -15.09 8.37 -0.43
C TRP A 150 -14.26 7.08 -0.33
N TRP A 151 -14.86 5.89 -0.51
CA TRP A 151 -14.22 4.61 -0.16
C TRP A 151 -12.94 4.34 -0.95
N TRP A 152 -13.03 4.30 -2.29
CA TRP A 152 -11.85 4.08 -3.14
C TRP A 152 -10.92 5.28 -3.17
N ARG A 153 -11.45 6.50 -3.04
CA ARG A 153 -10.64 7.72 -2.99
C ARG A 153 -9.74 7.75 -1.76
N ALA A 154 -10.26 7.37 -0.59
CA ALA A 154 -9.49 7.30 0.65
C ALA A 154 -8.37 6.25 0.59
N PHE A 155 -8.63 5.10 -0.05
CA PHE A 155 -7.61 4.08 -0.26
C PHE A 155 -6.53 4.55 -1.24
N LEU A 156 -6.93 5.16 -2.36
CA LEU A 156 -6.01 5.59 -3.41
C LEU A 156 -5.19 6.81 -2.99
N SER A 157 -5.73 7.73 -2.18
CA SER A 157 -5.02 8.94 -1.78
C SER A 157 -3.81 8.66 -0.88
N SER A 158 -3.90 7.78 0.13
CA SER A 158 -2.71 7.31 0.86
C SER A 158 -1.91 6.26 0.08
N GLY A 159 -2.57 5.46 -0.76
CA GLY A 159 -1.90 4.51 -1.65
C GLY A 159 -0.92 5.21 -2.61
N SER A 160 -1.25 6.39 -3.09
CA SER A 160 -0.44 7.16 -4.05
C SER A 160 1.00 7.43 -3.58
N THR A 161 1.27 7.42 -2.26
CA THR A 161 2.63 7.46 -1.68
C THR A 161 3.56 6.39 -2.28
N ALA A 162 3.03 5.21 -2.62
CA ALA A 162 3.79 4.15 -3.28
C ALA A 162 4.23 4.53 -4.71
N GLY A 163 3.43 5.32 -5.43
CA GLY A 163 3.80 5.86 -6.73
C GLY A 163 5.02 6.78 -6.65
N TYR A 164 5.06 7.64 -5.63
CA TYR A 164 6.24 8.48 -5.35
C TYR A 164 7.47 7.63 -4.99
N LEU A 165 7.28 6.57 -4.22
CA LEU A 165 8.34 5.60 -3.91
C LEU A 165 8.89 4.93 -5.18
N PHE A 166 8.03 4.52 -6.11
CA PHE A 166 8.45 3.95 -7.38
C PHE A 166 9.28 4.91 -8.23
N ILE A 167 8.85 6.17 -8.35
CA ILE A 167 9.60 7.22 -9.05
C ILE A 167 10.97 7.43 -8.39
N TYR A 168 11.02 7.43 -7.06
CA TYR A 168 12.26 7.56 -6.32
C TYR A 168 13.22 6.38 -6.55
N CYS A 169 12.72 5.15 -6.59
CA CYS A 169 13.53 3.98 -6.93
C CYS A 169 14.07 4.07 -8.36
N CYS A 170 13.28 4.54 -9.33
CA CYS A 170 13.77 4.79 -10.69
C CYS A 170 14.89 5.83 -10.72
N HIS A 171 14.74 6.93 -9.97
CA HIS A 171 15.79 7.95 -9.83
C HIS A 171 17.05 7.39 -9.16
N TYR A 172 16.89 6.57 -8.11
CA TYR A 172 18.01 5.91 -7.43
C TYR A 172 18.77 4.96 -8.37
N PHE A 173 18.06 4.20 -9.20
CA PHE A 173 18.65 3.34 -10.22
C PHE A 173 19.57 4.12 -11.18
N VAL A 174 19.10 5.25 -11.73
CA VAL A 174 19.87 6.04 -12.70
C VAL A 174 21.06 6.77 -12.06
N THR A 175 20.93 7.23 -10.81
CA THR A 175 21.92 8.14 -10.20
C THR A 175 22.97 7.45 -9.33
N LYS A 176 22.65 6.29 -8.75
CA LYS A 176 23.49 5.62 -7.74
C LYS A 176 23.91 4.21 -8.12
N LEU A 177 23.16 3.51 -8.97
CA LEU A 177 23.44 2.12 -9.34
C LEU A 177 24.14 2.06 -10.69
N ASN A 178 25.38 1.57 -10.71
CA ASN A 178 26.09 1.21 -11.95
C ASN A 178 25.89 -0.28 -12.22
N ILE A 179 24.70 -0.66 -12.71
CA ILE A 179 24.38 -2.04 -13.08
C ILE A 179 24.27 -2.10 -14.61
N ASP A 180 25.25 -2.73 -15.27
CA ASP A 180 25.28 -2.90 -16.73
C ASP A 180 24.56 -4.18 -17.22
N ASP A 181 24.40 -5.17 -16.34
CA ASP A 181 23.80 -6.45 -16.71
C ASP A 181 22.26 -6.41 -16.74
N ALA A 182 21.68 -6.77 -17.88
CA ALA A 182 20.24 -6.72 -18.12
C ALA A 182 19.43 -7.63 -17.17
N ALA A 183 19.98 -8.78 -16.76
CA ALA A 183 19.29 -9.65 -15.80
C ALA A 183 19.24 -9.02 -14.40
N SER A 184 20.34 -8.38 -13.99
CA SER A 184 20.41 -7.63 -12.73
C SER A 184 19.47 -6.42 -12.71
N THR A 185 19.34 -5.69 -13.83
CA THR A 185 18.33 -4.63 -13.99
C THR A 185 16.90 -5.17 -13.86
N PHE A 186 16.58 -6.29 -14.51
CA PHE A 186 15.26 -6.92 -14.41
C PHE A 186 14.92 -7.32 -12.97
N LEU A 187 15.88 -7.92 -12.25
CA LEU A 187 15.71 -8.28 -10.84
C LEU A 187 15.50 -7.06 -9.95
N TYR A 188 16.26 -5.98 -10.16
CA TYR A 188 16.08 -4.73 -9.42
C TYR A 188 14.66 -4.19 -9.55
N PHE A 189 14.14 -4.10 -10.77
CA PHE A 189 12.77 -3.60 -11.00
C PHE A 189 11.72 -4.59 -10.50
N GLY A 190 11.94 -5.90 -10.61
CA GLY A 190 11.04 -6.91 -10.07
C GLY A 190 10.90 -6.84 -8.55
N TYR A 191 12.01 -6.74 -7.80
CA TYR A 191 11.97 -6.58 -6.34
C TYR A 191 11.41 -5.21 -5.92
N THR A 192 11.78 -4.14 -6.63
CA THR A 192 11.20 -2.81 -6.43
C THR A 192 9.69 -2.82 -6.61
N PHE A 193 9.18 -3.51 -7.65
CA PHE A 193 7.73 -3.61 -7.89
C PHE A 193 7.01 -4.35 -6.77
N ILE A 194 7.57 -5.45 -6.26
CA ILE A 194 7.03 -6.14 -5.08
C ILE A 194 6.98 -5.21 -3.87
N MET A 195 8.07 -4.47 -3.60
CA MET A 195 8.14 -3.53 -2.48
C MET A 195 7.09 -2.42 -2.59
N VAL A 196 6.99 -1.78 -3.75
CA VAL A 196 6.00 -0.73 -4.05
C VAL A 196 4.58 -1.26 -3.91
N PHE A 197 4.29 -2.45 -4.43
CA PHE A 197 2.97 -3.08 -4.35
C PHE A 197 2.55 -3.35 -2.90
N LEU A 198 3.44 -3.90 -2.08
CA LEU A 198 3.16 -4.14 -0.66
C LEU A 198 2.99 -2.81 0.10
N PHE A 199 3.82 -1.82 -0.22
CA PHE A 199 3.72 -0.50 0.39
C PHE A 199 2.40 0.20 0.03
N PHE A 200 1.95 0.10 -1.22
CA PHE A 200 0.66 0.62 -1.69
C PHE A 200 -0.52 0.01 -0.93
N LEU A 201 -0.52 -1.32 -0.75
CA LEU A 201 -1.58 -2.00 0.01
C LEU A 201 -1.58 -1.59 1.48
N LEU A 202 -0.39 -1.45 2.07
CA LEU A 202 -0.22 -1.04 3.46
C LEU A 202 -0.74 0.38 3.70
N THR A 203 -0.23 1.38 2.97
CA THR A 203 -0.63 2.78 3.16
C THR A 203 -2.09 3.01 2.76
N GLY A 204 -2.55 2.35 1.70
CA GLY A 204 -3.95 2.39 1.27
C GLY A 204 -4.90 1.84 2.35
N THR A 205 -4.55 0.72 2.98
CA THR A 205 -5.38 0.12 4.04
C THR A 205 -5.42 0.99 5.29
N ILE A 206 -4.29 1.59 5.69
CA ILE A 206 -4.22 2.51 6.83
C ILE A 206 -5.15 3.70 6.59
N GLY A 207 -5.05 4.34 5.44
CA GLY A 207 -5.88 5.50 5.08
C GLY A 207 -7.37 5.17 5.01
N PHE A 208 -7.72 4.03 4.40
CA PHE A 208 -9.11 3.56 4.35
C PHE A 208 -9.70 3.32 5.75
N MET A 209 -8.96 2.63 6.63
CA MET A 209 -9.42 2.35 7.99
C MET A 209 -9.57 3.62 8.82
N ALA A 210 -8.65 4.57 8.68
CA ALA A 210 -8.72 5.88 9.33
C ALA A 210 -9.97 6.65 8.89
N CYS A 211 -10.21 6.73 7.57
CA CYS A 211 -11.41 7.37 7.02
C CYS A 211 -12.70 6.66 7.45
N PHE A 212 -12.71 5.33 7.43
CA PHE A 212 -13.88 4.55 7.85
C PHE A 212 -14.25 4.82 9.32
N TRP A 213 -13.26 4.89 10.20
CA TRP A 213 -13.49 5.24 11.60
C TRP A 213 -13.97 6.68 11.77
N PHE A 214 -13.34 7.63 11.07
CA PHE A 214 -13.69 9.05 11.07
C PHE A 214 -15.13 9.30 10.61
N VAL A 215 -15.52 8.75 9.47
CA VAL A 215 -16.88 8.88 8.89
C VAL A 215 -17.92 8.37 9.87
N ARG A 216 -17.72 7.19 10.46
CA ARG A 216 -18.64 6.65 11.46
C ARG A 216 -18.75 7.53 12.69
N LYS A 217 -17.65 8.14 13.11
CA LYS A 217 -17.63 9.03 14.28
C LYS A 217 -18.43 10.30 14.02
N ILE A 218 -18.23 10.97 12.88
CA ILE A 218 -19.00 12.16 12.50
C ILE A 218 -20.50 11.84 12.44
N TYR A 219 -20.88 10.80 11.69
CA TYR A 219 -22.28 10.45 11.51
C TYR A 219 -22.96 9.92 12.78
N SER A 220 -22.21 9.47 13.78
CA SER A 220 -22.77 9.11 15.10
C SER A 220 -23.07 10.31 16.00
N VAL A 221 -22.42 11.45 15.76
CA VAL A 221 -22.56 12.67 16.57
C VAL A 221 -23.59 13.62 15.97
N VAL A 222 -23.78 13.58 14.64
CA VAL A 222 -24.86 14.31 13.97
C VAL A 222 -26.20 13.76 14.44
N LYS A 223 -26.89 14.53 15.29
CA LYS A 223 -28.30 14.28 15.62
C LYS A 223 -29.11 14.58 14.37
N VAL A 224 -29.79 13.55 13.86
CA VAL A 224 -30.82 13.71 12.85
C VAL A 224 -32.07 14.19 13.60
N ASP A 225 -32.26 15.51 13.66
CA ASP A 225 -33.58 16.09 13.93
C ASP A 225 -34.46 16.00 12.66
#